data_AF-A0A946NW07-F1
#
_entry.id   AF-A0A946NW07-F1
#
_cell.length_a   1.000
_cell.length_b   1.000
_cell.length_c   1.000
_cell.angle_alpha   90.00
_cell.angle_beta   90.00
_cell.angle_gamma   90.00
#
_symmetry.space_group_name_H-M   'P 1'
#
loop_
_entity.id
_entity.type
_entity.pdbx_description
1 polymer ?
#
loop_
_entity_poly.entity_id
_entity_poly.type
_entity_poly.pdbx_seq_one_letter_code
_entity_poly.pdbx_strand_id
1 'polypeptide(L)'
;MSTNNFSDRHIGPRKKDIEKMLAVIGVNSLEELINQTIPSSIRLDKELDLPNSVSETRFLEYMNSLAKKNKNYRSYIGMGYFNTIMPS
;
A
#
# COMPACT_ATOMS: atom_id res chain seq x y z
N MET A 1 -7.76 10.91 -14.15
CA MET A 1 -6.95 10.12 -13.21
C MET A 1 -6.58 11.06 -12.08
N SER A 2 -7.00 10.78 -10.84
CA SER A 2 -6.70 11.67 -9.72
C SER A 2 -5.24 11.48 -9.32
N THR A 3 -4.43 12.54 -9.33
CA THR A 3 -3.03 12.49 -8.88
C THR A 3 -2.90 12.39 -7.36
N ASN A 4 -4.00 12.61 -6.63
CA ASN A 4 -4.02 12.65 -5.17
C ASN A 4 -4.28 11.29 -4.52
N ASN A 5 -4.82 10.30 -5.24
CA ASN A 5 -5.11 8.99 -4.68
C ASN A 5 -4.14 7.93 -5.22
N PHE A 6 -3.28 7.42 -4.33
CA PHE A 6 -2.30 6.39 -4.69
C PHE A 6 -2.97 5.10 -5.20
N SER A 7 -4.16 4.74 -4.70
CA SER A 7 -4.86 3.51 -5.09
C SER A 7 -5.13 3.45 -6.59
N ASP A 8 -5.37 4.59 -7.24
CA ASP A 8 -5.63 4.66 -8.68
C ASP A 8 -4.40 4.30 -9.52
N ARG A 9 -3.19 4.51 -8.98
CA ARG A 9 -1.92 4.15 -9.63
C ARG A 9 -1.42 2.77 -9.22
N HIS A 10 -1.77 2.33 -8.02
CA HIS A 10 -1.40 1.03 -7.49
C HIS A 10 -2.27 -0.11 -8.05
N ILE A 11 -3.59 0.09 -8.10
CA ILE A 11 -4.54 -0.89 -8.61
C ILE A 11 -4.59 -0.75 -10.13
N GLY A 12 -4.19 -1.81 -10.85
CA GLY A 12 -4.13 -1.83 -12.31
C GLY A 12 -5.51 -1.79 -13.00
N PRO A 13 -6.44 -2.71 -12.70
CA PRO A 13 -7.73 -2.79 -13.36
C PRO A 13 -8.53 -1.49 -13.28
N ARG A 14 -9.07 -1.06 -14.42
CA ARG A 14 -10.01 0.07 -14.49
C ARG A 14 -11.43 -0.47 -14.47
N LYS A 15 -12.41 0.43 -14.30
CA LYS A 15 -13.83 0.07 -14.24
C LYS A 15 -14.25 -0.88 -15.38
N LYS A 16 -13.85 -0.60 -16.62
CA LYS A 16 -14.14 -1.44 -17.80
C LYS A 16 -13.46 -2.82 -17.74
N ASP A 17 -12.28 -2.90 -17.14
CA ASP A 17 -11.56 -4.18 -17.01
C ASP A 17 -12.21 -5.02 -15.93
N ILE A 18 -12.58 -4.40 -14.80
CA ILE A 18 -13.33 -5.04 -13.71
C ILE A 18 -14.65 -5.61 -14.23
N GLU A 19 -15.42 -4.83 -15.01
CA GLU A 19 -16.67 -5.30 -15.63
C GLU A 19 -16.45 -6.53 -16.52
N LYS A 20 -15.40 -6.52 -17.36
CA LYS A 20 -15.05 -7.69 -18.20
C LYS A 20 -14.65 -8.90 -17.37
N MET A 21 -13.85 -8.70 -16.32
CA MET A 21 -13.40 -9.78 -15.45
C MET A 21 -14.58 -10.42 -14.69
N LEU A 22 -15.48 -9.59 -14.13
CA LEU A 22 -16.67 -10.07 -13.44
C LEU A 22 -17.60 -10.86 -14.37
N ALA A 23 -17.74 -10.42 -15.63
CA ALA A 23 -18.52 -11.14 -16.64
C ALA A 23 -17.96 -12.53 -16.96
N VAL A 24 -16.62 -12.68 -17.02
CA VAL A 24 -15.97 -13.98 -17.22
C VAL A 24 -16.17 -14.90 -16.01
N ILE A 25 -16.11 -14.34 -14.80
CA ILE A 25 -16.33 -15.08 -13.56
C ILE A 25 -17.81 -15.47 -13.38
N GLY A 26 -18.74 -14.69 -13.94
CA GLY A 26 -20.18 -14.93 -13.85
C GLY A 26 -20.86 -14.29 -12.64
N VAL A 27 -20.30 -13.20 -12.11
CA VAL A 27 -20.81 -12.46 -10.95
C VAL A 27 -21.11 -11.00 -11.33
N ASN A 28 -22.01 -10.34 -10.60
CA ASN A 28 -22.48 -9.00 -10.95
C ASN A 28 -21.72 -7.87 -10.25
N SER A 29 -20.95 -8.19 -9.20
CA SER A 29 -20.18 -7.19 -8.44
C SER A 29 -18.95 -7.78 -7.75
N LEU A 30 -18.01 -6.90 -7.38
CA LEU A 30 -16.89 -7.27 -6.52
C LEU A 30 -17.34 -7.73 -5.14
N GLU A 31 -18.41 -7.14 -4.60
CA GLU A 31 -18.94 -7.53 -3.29
C GLU A 31 -19.52 -8.94 -3.31
N GLU A 32 -20.27 -9.28 -4.35
CA GLU A 32 -20.77 -10.65 -4.58
C GLU A 32 -19.61 -11.65 -4.66
N LEU A 33 -18.56 -11.32 -5.43
CA LEU A 33 -17.37 -12.15 -5.54
C LEU A 33 -16.70 -12.39 -4.18
N ILE A 34 -16.53 -11.33 -3.38
CA ILE A 34 -15.93 -11.42 -2.04
C ILE A 34 -16.80 -12.28 -1.11
N ASN A 35 -18.12 -12.09 -1.13
CA ASN A 35 -19.08 -12.84 -0.31
C ASN A 35 -19.07 -14.35 -0.61
N GLN A 36 -18.92 -14.72 -1.89
CA GLN A 36 -18.86 -16.13 -2.31
C GLN A 36 -17.48 -16.76 -2.01
N THR A 37 -16.43 -15.95 -1.88
CA THR A 37 -15.05 -16.43 -1.69
C THR A 37 -14.68 -16.57 -0.22
N ILE A 38 -15.10 -15.62 0.64
CA ILE A 38 -14.70 -15.56 2.05
C ILE A 38 -15.88 -15.98 2.93
N PRO A 39 -15.76 -17.08 3.71
CA PRO A 39 -16.80 -17.48 4.66
C PRO A 39 -17.10 -16.36 5.67
N SER A 40 -18.38 -16.08 5.89
CA SER A 40 -18.82 -15.02 6.80
C SER A 40 -18.28 -15.17 8.23
N SER A 41 -18.12 -16.42 8.70
CA SER A 41 -17.60 -16.74 10.04
C SER A 41 -16.20 -16.21 10.35
N ILE A 42 -15.40 -15.92 9.33
CA ILE A 42 -14.02 -15.42 9.49
C ILE A 42 -13.83 -14.02 8.91
N ARG A 43 -14.87 -13.43 8.31
CA ARG A 43 -14.79 -12.10 7.72
C ARG A 43 -14.79 -11.04 8.81
N LEU A 44 -13.94 -10.03 8.66
CA LEU A 44 -13.93 -8.91 9.59
C LEU A 44 -15.20 -8.06 9.41
N ASP A 45 -15.97 -7.89 10.48
CA ASP A 45 -17.25 -7.16 10.47
C ASP A 45 -17.10 -5.64 10.54
N LYS A 46 -15.87 -5.14 10.61
CA LYS A 46 -15.57 -3.71 10.72
C LYS A 46 -14.42 -3.33 9.79
N GLU A 47 -14.33 -2.04 9.49
CA GLU A 47 -13.18 -1.50 8.79
C GLU A 47 -11.91 -1.61 9.64
N LEU A 48 -10.76 -1.57 8.97
CA LEU A 48 -9.47 -1.53 9.64
C LEU A 48 -9.31 -0.17 10.34
N ASP A 49 -8.85 -0.21 11.59
CA ASP A 49 -8.54 0.98 12.37
C ASP A 49 -7.19 1.55 11.94
N LEU A 50 -7.19 2.32 10.84
CA LEU A 50 -6.02 2.91 10.23
C LEU A 50 -6.22 4.41 9.99
N PRO A 51 -5.15 5.23 10.04
CA PRO A 51 -5.23 6.62 9.64
C PRO A 51 -5.70 6.77 8.19
N ASN A 52 -6.32 7.93 7.90
CA ASN A 52 -6.71 8.28 6.54
C ASN A 52 -5.54 8.16 5.56
N SER A 53 -5.84 7.74 4.34
CA SER A 53 -4.85 7.72 3.27
C SER A 53 -4.30 9.11 3.02
N VAL A 54 -3.02 9.15 2.64
CA VAL A 54 -2.30 10.37 2.29
C VAL A 54 -1.87 10.30 0.83
N SER A 55 -1.72 11.48 0.19
CA SER A 55 -1.10 11.55 -1.12
C SER A 55 0.38 11.19 -1.04
N GLU A 56 0.97 10.79 -2.15
CA GLU A 56 2.38 10.41 -2.20
C GLU A 56 3.32 11.56 -1.82
N THR A 57 3.02 12.78 -2.28
CA THR A 57 3.77 13.99 -1.88
C THR A 57 3.75 14.16 -0.37
N ARG A 58 2.57 14.02 0.25
CA ARG A 58 2.43 14.18 1.69
C ARG A 58 3.13 13.05 2.47
N PHE A 59 3.07 11.83 1.94
CA PHE A 59 3.80 10.70 2.49
C PHE A 59 5.32 10.95 2.49
N LEU A 60 5.88 11.42 1.37
CA LEU A 60 7.30 11.74 1.26
C LEU A 60 7.72 12.86 2.22
N GLU A 61 6.94 13.93 2.34
CA GLU A 61 7.18 15.00 3.32
C GLU A 61 7.22 14.45 4.75
N TYR A 62 6.23 13.64 5.12
CA TYR A 62 6.12 13.05 6.44
C TYR A 62 7.32 12.13 6.74
N MET A 63 7.62 11.20 5.83
CA MET A 63 8.72 10.25 6.00
C MET A 63 10.08 10.96 6.06
N ASN A 64 10.27 12.02 5.28
CA ASN A 64 11.50 12.81 5.33
C ASN A 64 11.62 13.58 6.67
N SER A 65 10.51 14.11 7.19
CA SER A 65 10.48 14.73 8.53
C SER A 65 10.81 13.73 9.65
N LEU A 66 10.35 12.49 9.51
CA LEU A 66 10.62 11.42 10.46
C LEU A 66 12.09 10.96 10.37
N ALA A 67 12.61 10.77 9.15
CA ALA A 67 14.00 10.38 8.91
C ALA A 67 15.01 11.38 9.49
N LYS A 68 14.70 12.68 9.46
CA LYS A 68 15.53 13.75 10.07
C LYS A 68 15.70 13.63 11.58
N LYS A 69 14.88 12.83 12.27
CA LYS A 69 15.05 12.56 13.70
C LYS A 69 16.20 11.58 13.99
N ASN A 70 16.63 10.81 12.99
CA ASN A 70 17.75 9.88 13.14
C ASN A 70 19.08 10.64 13.18
N LYS A 71 20.03 10.12 13.95
CA LYS A 71 21.39 10.67 14.04
C LYS A 71 22.34 9.76 13.29
N ASN A 72 22.98 10.30 12.26
CA ASN A 72 23.98 9.56 11.50
C ASN A 72 25.35 9.66 12.21
N TYR A 73 25.82 8.54 12.76
CA TYR A 73 27.09 8.45 13.46
C TYR A 73 28.11 7.70 12.62
N ARG A 74 29.40 7.98 12.87
CA ARG A 74 30.48 7.07 12.47
C ARG A 74 30.46 5.87 13.43
N SER A 75 29.81 4.80 13.00
CA SER A 75 29.63 3.60 13.78
C SER A 75 30.79 2.62 13.56
N TYR A 76 31.55 2.33 14.62
CA TYR A 76 32.62 1.32 14.65
C TYR A 76 32.29 0.13 15.55
N ILE A 77 31.00 -0.12 15.77
CA ILE A 77 30.51 -1.23 16.61
C ILE A 77 30.95 -2.58 16.04
N GLY A 78 31.00 -2.71 14.71
CA GLY A 78 31.36 -3.95 14.04
C GLY A 78 30.24 -4.98 14.11
N MET A 79 30.53 -6.16 14.68
CA MET A 79 29.57 -7.26 14.85
C MET A 79 28.86 -7.68 13.55
N GLY A 80 29.58 -7.66 12.42
CA GLY A 80 29.06 -8.11 11.12
C GLY A 80 28.52 -6.99 10.22
N TYR A 81 28.47 -5.74 10.69
CA TYR A 81 28.14 -4.58 9.86
C TYR A 81 29.28 -3.57 9.85
N PHE A 82 29.75 -3.23 8.66
CA PHE A 82 30.85 -2.29 8.44
C PHE A 82 30.43 -1.28 7.37
N ASN A 83 30.63 0.01 7.66
CA ASN A 83 30.30 1.07 6.70
C ASN A 83 31.17 0.94 5.44
N THR A 84 30.63 1.35 4.29
CA THR A 84 31.33 1.26 3.00
C THR A 84 31.07 2.47 2.13
N ILE A 85 31.91 2.68 1.13
CA ILE A 85 31.75 3.72 0.12
C ILE A 85 31.02 3.09 -1.06
N MET A 86 29.73 3.42 -1.22
CA MET A 86 28.94 3.00 -2.38
C MET A 86 29.27 3.90 -3.58
N PRO A 87 29.73 3.35 -4.72
CA PRO A 87 29.95 4.14 -5.93
C PRO A 87 28.64 4.80 -6.42
N SER A 88 28.76 6.04 -6.91
CA SER A 88 27.67 6.84 -7.45
C SER A 88 27.44 6.57 -8.93
#